data_AF-A0A7Y2AFX9-F1
#
_entry.id   AF-A0A7Y2AFX9-F1
#
_cell.length_a   1.000
_cell.length_b   1.000
_cell.length_c   1.000
_cell.angle_alpha   90.00
_cell.angle_beta   90.00
_cell.angle_gamma   90.00
#
_symmetry.space_group_name_H-M   'P 1'
#
loop_
_entity.id
_entity.type
_entity.pdbx_description
1 polymer ?
#
loop_
_entity_poly.entity_id
_entity_poly.type
_entity_poly.pdbx_seq_one_letter_code
_entity_poly.pdbx_strand_id
1 'polypeptide(L)'
;MRWLLRLSGVARQRFSRLPHWLQDIYGLVSYINFIELIPTVASIAIAPRHFFRRLPQTLAGHRSHYQTPVKFFVNFAALFVAIFFIRHGDMSEFVTHSEALWYLPAMIPLTPPIMIMLGIATWILYQLPRLAPNGDAFPSPNNGPFKLLLSPRTYASLIPSRFVWGLFYVSVYFLAAWQVAQVIIAVGFLGVVYLVSALGEGHEIVKAITVLLGIALAAFSIHGLVLYPYLEMLRASLRRPTRAVFETDVHEIRQSVKEFLAVPTDDPALDGHAEALHEIISDELAQLGRLMSQQDADFDLTVADLSSRLEIHRNAFQVQSLREKLQHVSADVRQPLNQLLSQLDPPISTVIRQAA
;
A
#
# COMPACT_ATOMS: atom_id res chain seq x y z
N MET A 1 -14.59 2.56 0.43
CA MET A 1 -14.69 2.71 1.91
C MET A 1 -16.12 2.85 2.45
N ARG A 2 -16.94 3.82 2.00
CA ARG A 2 -18.31 4.05 2.52
C ARG A 2 -19.24 2.83 2.45
N TRP A 3 -19.06 1.98 1.43
CA TRP A 3 -19.82 0.74 1.25
C TRP A 3 -19.53 -0.32 2.32
N LEU A 4 -18.27 -0.50 2.73
CA LEU A 4 -17.88 -1.42 3.82
C LEU A 4 -18.49 -1.00 5.17
N LEU A 5 -18.59 0.31 5.44
CA LEU A 5 -19.24 0.83 6.64
C LEU A 5 -20.77 0.66 6.61
N ARG A 6 -21.40 0.73 5.43
CA ARG A 6 -22.82 0.39 5.28
C ARG A 6 -23.05 -1.10 5.49
N LEU A 7 -22.12 -1.95 5.03
CA LEU A 7 -22.21 -3.40 5.25
C LEU A 7 -22.14 -3.78 6.72
N SER A 8 -21.29 -3.15 7.53
CA SER A 8 -21.21 -3.48 8.97
C SER A 8 -22.51 -3.10 9.72
N GLY A 9 -23.14 -1.98 9.36
CA GLY A 9 -24.44 -1.57 9.90
C GLY A 9 -25.60 -2.47 9.44
N VAL A 10 -25.66 -2.79 8.15
CA VAL A 10 -26.68 -3.68 7.57
C VAL A 10 -26.53 -5.12 8.05
N ALA A 11 -25.30 -5.57 8.26
CA ALA A 11 -25.01 -6.85 8.89
C ALA A 11 -25.64 -6.88 10.29
N ARG A 12 -25.33 -5.93 11.18
CA ARG A 12 -25.95 -5.91 12.53
C ARG A 12 -27.47 -6.03 12.50
N GLN A 13 -28.13 -5.39 11.54
CA GLN A 13 -29.59 -5.43 11.41
C GLN A 13 -30.11 -6.78 10.90
N ARG A 14 -29.47 -7.38 9.88
CA ARG A 14 -29.85 -8.70 9.35
C ARG A 14 -29.49 -9.86 10.28
N PHE A 15 -28.44 -9.72 11.08
CA PHE A 15 -27.99 -10.78 12.01
C PHE A 15 -28.95 -11.00 13.19
N SER A 16 -29.86 -10.05 13.48
CA SER A 16 -30.91 -10.21 14.51
C SER A 16 -31.93 -11.31 14.22
N ARG A 17 -32.02 -11.79 12.97
CA ARG A 17 -32.99 -12.82 12.53
C ARG A 17 -32.40 -14.22 12.34
N LEU A 18 -31.15 -14.43 12.77
CA LEU A 18 -30.48 -15.71 12.56
C LEU A 18 -30.89 -16.75 13.62
N PRO A 19 -30.82 -18.05 13.29
CA PRO A 19 -31.11 -19.13 14.24
C PRO A 19 -30.27 -19.01 15.52
N HIS A 20 -30.81 -19.42 16.67
CA HIS A 20 -30.17 -19.24 17.98
C HIS A 20 -28.72 -19.75 18.04
N TRP A 21 -28.41 -20.93 17.46
CA TRP A 21 -27.04 -21.45 17.44
C TRP A 21 -26.05 -20.52 16.70
N LEU A 22 -26.51 -19.80 15.67
CA LEU A 22 -25.69 -18.86 14.93
C LEU A 22 -25.60 -17.51 15.65
N GLN A 23 -26.62 -17.14 16.44
CA GLN A 23 -26.57 -16.02 17.38
C GLN A 23 -25.57 -16.31 18.52
N ASP A 24 -25.45 -17.55 18.97
CA ASP A 24 -24.49 -17.96 20.00
C ASP A 24 -23.05 -17.93 19.46
N ILE A 25 -22.82 -18.45 18.25
CA ILE A 25 -21.53 -18.31 17.54
C ILE A 25 -21.22 -16.84 17.32
N TYR A 26 -22.20 -16.04 16.87
CA TYR A 26 -22.02 -14.60 16.68
C TYR A 26 -21.78 -13.88 18.00
N GLY A 27 -22.42 -14.30 19.10
CA GLY A 27 -22.21 -13.77 20.45
C GLY A 27 -20.76 -13.98 20.90
N LEU A 28 -20.24 -15.20 20.71
CA LEU A 28 -18.87 -15.58 21.03
C LEU A 28 -17.85 -14.85 20.13
N VAL A 29 -18.17 -14.72 18.83
CA VAL A 29 -17.40 -13.92 17.84
C VAL A 29 -17.54 -12.41 18.06
N SER A 30 -18.60 -11.93 18.69
CA SER A 30 -18.79 -10.51 19.02
C SER A 30 -18.06 -10.13 20.31
N TYR A 31 -17.92 -11.09 21.22
CA TYR A 31 -17.12 -10.93 22.44
C TYR A 31 -15.66 -10.67 22.11
N ILE A 32 -15.16 -11.38 21.09
CA ILE A 32 -13.84 -11.13 20.52
C ILE A 32 -14.03 -10.29 19.27
N ASN A 33 -14.10 -8.96 19.39
CA ASN A 33 -14.45 -7.96 18.35
C ASN A 33 -13.65 -8.05 17.00
N PHE A 34 -13.68 -9.20 16.31
CA PHE A 34 -12.94 -9.48 15.07
C PHE A 34 -13.48 -8.69 13.90
N ILE A 35 -14.80 -8.49 13.89
CA ILE A 35 -15.47 -7.68 12.87
C ILE A 35 -14.90 -6.25 12.88
N GLU A 36 -14.47 -5.75 14.05
CA GLU A 36 -13.87 -4.43 14.17
C GLU A 36 -12.39 -4.39 13.71
N LEU A 37 -11.70 -5.53 13.60
CA LEU A 37 -10.36 -5.61 12.97
C LEU A 37 -10.44 -5.40 11.46
N ILE A 38 -11.51 -5.91 10.82
CA ILE A 38 -11.64 -5.95 9.36
C ILE A 38 -11.41 -4.58 8.71
N PRO A 39 -12.03 -3.47 9.15
CA PRO A 39 -11.79 -2.16 8.54
C PRO A 39 -10.33 -1.73 8.60
N THR A 40 -9.65 -2.02 9.72
CA THR A 40 -8.25 -1.65 9.93
C THR A 40 -7.34 -2.51 9.02
N VAL A 41 -7.48 -3.84 9.07
CA VAL A 41 -6.71 -4.76 8.22
C VAL A 41 -6.95 -4.49 6.74
N ALA A 42 -8.22 -4.34 6.33
CA ALA A 42 -8.57 -4.05 4.94
C ALA A 42 -8.02 -2.70 4.49
N SER A 43 -8.01 -1.68 5.36
CA SER A 43 -7.42 -0.40 5.00
C SER A 43 -5.91 -0.47 4.82
N ILE A 44 -5.19 -1.25 5.65
CA ILE A 44 -3.75 -1.46 5.51
C ILE A 44 -3.45 -2.29 4.24
N ALA A 45 -4.26 -3.31 3.95
CA ALA A 45 -4.06 -4.17 2.78
C ALA A 45 -4.40 -3.47 1.45
N ILE A 46 -5.50 -2.73 1.39
CA ILE A 46 -6.07 -2.19 0.14
C ILE A 46 -5.60 -0.75 -0.11
N ALA A 47 -5.54 0.08 0.93
CA ALA A 47 -5.24 1.50 0.81
C ALA A 47 -4.27 1.99 1.90
N PRO A 48 -3.07 1.39 2.02
CA PRO A 48 -2.14 1.69 3.11
C PRO A 48 -1.76 3.17 3.17
N ARG A 49 -1.56 3.83 2.02
CA ARG A 49 -1.29 5.27 1.92
C ARG A 49 -2.33 6.10 2.67
N HIS A 50 -3.60 5.80 2.43
CA HIS A 50 -4.72 6.49 3.07
C HIS A 50 -4.76 6.23 4.58
N PHE A 51 -4.55 4.98 5.00
CA PHE A 51 -4.54 4.59 6.41
C PHE A 51 -3.43 5.31 7.19
N PHE A 52 -2.17 5.20 6.75
CA PHE A 52 -1.03 5.75 7.49
C PHE A 52 -1.01 7.28 7.51
N ARG A 53 -1.54 7.95 6.48
CA ARG A 53 -1.73 9.41 6.50
C ARG A 53 -2.71 9.87 7.58
N ARG A 54 -3.76 9.07 7.85
CA ARG A 54 -4.77 9.35 8.89
C ARG A 54 -4.36 8.87 10.28
N LEU A 55 -3.25 8.15 10.41
CA LEU A 55 -2.76 7.62 11.67
C LEU A 55 -2.70 8.68 12.80
N PRO A 56 -2.21 9.92 12.59
CA PRO A 56 -2.19 10.92 13.64
C PRO A 56 -3.58 11.30 14.17
N GLN A 57 -4.61 11.28 13.31
CA GLN A 57 -5.99 11.56 13.70
C GLN A 57 -6.55 10.42 14.56
N THR A 58 -6.25 9.17 14.20
CA THR A 58 -6.60 7.98 14.98
C THR A 58 -5.95 7.99 16.36
N LEU A 59 -4.66 8.36 16.43
CA LEU A 59 -3.92 8.44 17.69
C LEU A 59 -4.41 9.58 18.60
N ALA A 60 -4.84 10.70 18.01
CA ALA A 60 -5.41 11.82 18.74
C ALA A 60 -6.84 11.57 19.25
N GLY A 61 -7.38 10.36 19.13
CA GLY A 61 -8.70 9.98 19.65
C GLY A 61 -9.88 10.65 18.92
N HIS A 62 -9.64 11.27 17.76
CA HIS A 62 -10.74 11.75 16.91
C HIS A 62 -11.53 10.53 16.42
N ARG A 63 -12.83 10.72 16.10
CA ARG A 63 -13.74 9.66 15.62
C ARG A 63 -13.20 9.02 14.34
N SER A 64 -12.29 8.08 14.54
CA SER A 64 -11.64 7.29 13.51
C SER A 64 -12.42 5.99 13.38
N HIS A 65 -12.67 5.58 12.13
CA HIS A 65 -13.23 4.27 11.85
C HIS A 65 -12.20 3.15 12.07
N TYR A 66 -10.95 3.50 12.40
CA TYR A 66 -9.85 2.57 12.65
C TYR A 66 -9.70 2.33 14.14
N GLN A 67 -9.28 1.11 14.50
CA GLN A 67 -8.95 0.81 15.88
C GLN A 67 -7.72 1.59 16.33
N THR A 68 -7.58 1.82 17.64
CA THR A 68 -6.33 2.33 18.21
C THR A 68 -5.29 1.20 18.24
N PRO A 69 -3.97 1.50 18.33
CA PRO A 69 -2.93 0.47 18.24
C PRO A 69 -3.14 -0.64 19.29
N VAL A 70 -3.41 -0.24 20.54
CA VAL A 70 -3.64 -1.18 21.64
C VAL A 70 -4.88 -2.05 21.38
N LYS A 71 -6.00 -1.47 20.93
CA LYS A 71 -7.21 -2.24 20.60
C LYS A 71 -6.97 -3.19 19.42
N PHE A 72 -6.25 -2.72 18.40
CA PHE A 72 -5.86 -3.54 17.25
C PHE A 72 -5.06 -4.76 17.69
N PHE A 73 -4.06 -4.56 18.55
CA PHE A 73 -3.26 -5.64 19.11
C PHE A 73 -4.06 -6.61 19.97
N VAL A 74 -4.88 -6.11 20.91
CA VAL A 74 -5.67 -6.96 21.80
C VAL A 74 -6.64 -7.83 21.00
N ASN A 75 -7.35 -7.25 20.04
CA ASN A 75 -8.27 -7.99 19.18
C ASN A 75 -7.52 -8.98 18.29
N PHE A 76 -6.35 -8.60 17.77
CA PHE A 76 -5.52 -9.50 16.96
C PHE A 76 -4.97 -10.68 17.77
N ALA A 77 -4.46 -10.43 18.98
CA ALA A 77 -3.98 -11.47 19.87
C ALA A 77 -5.10 -12.45 20.21
N ALA A 78 -6.30 -11.94 20.51
CA ALA A 78 -7.46 -12.79 20.75
C ALA A 78 -7.88 -13.59 19.50
N LEU A 79 -7.71 -13.04 18.29
CA LEU A 79 -7.97 -13.75 17.03
C LEU A 79 -6.97 -14.86 16.83
N PHE A 80 -5.71 -14.58 17.12
CA PHE A 80 -4.63 -15.55 17.05
C PHE A 80 -4.87 -16.71 18.02
N VAL A 81 -5.25 -16.43 19.28
CA VAL A 81 -5.61 -17.46 20.26
C VAL A 81 -6.79 -18.30 19.77
N ALA A 82 -7.85 -17.66 19.26
CA ALA A 82 -9.03 -18.36 18.75
C ALA A 82 -8.68 -19.29 17.57
N ILE A 83 -7.90 -18.82 16.59
CA ILE A 83 -7.44 -19.62 15.44
C ILE A 83 -6.57 -20.78 15.93
N PHE A 84 -5.67 -20.54 16.87
CA PHE A 84 -4.80 -21.57 17.43
C PHE A 84 -5.63 -22.68 18.10
N PHE A 85 -6.60 -22.30 18.92
CA PHE A 85 -7.50 -23.24 19.60
C PHE A 85 -8.31 -24.06 18.61
N ILE A 86 -8.85 -23.44 17.56
CA ILE A 86 -9.59 -24.15 16.50
C ILE A 86 -8.70 -25.17 15.78
N ARG A 87 -7.42 -24.84 15.55
CA ARG A 87 -6.50 -25.70 14.80
C ARG A 87 -6.03 -26.92 15.59
N HIS A 88 -5.78 -26.76 16.89
CA HIS A 88 -5.16 -27.82 17.71
C HIS A 88 -6.16 -28.53 18.64
N GLY A 89 -7.33 -27.93 18.88
CA GLY A 89 -8.38 -28.52 19.72
C GLY A 89 -8.05 -28.56 21.22
N ASP A 90 -6.84 -28.16 21.62
CA ASP A 90 -6.37 -28.14 23.00
C ASP A 90 -5.58 -26.85 23.30
N MET A 91 -5.87 -26.24 24.46
CA MET A 91 -5.15 -25.07 24.98
C MET A 91 -3.84 -25.45 25.68
N SER A 92 -3.62 -26.73 25.99
CA SER A 92 -2.36 -27.19 26.60
C SER A 92 -1.16 -26.90 25.69
N GLU A 93 -1.32 -27.11 24.38
CA GLU A 93 -0.34 -26.73 23.36
C GLU A 93 -0.21 -25.20 23.21
N PHE A 94 -1.28 -24.45 23.47
CA PHE A 94 -1.20 -22.99 23.42
C PHE A 94 -0.31 -22.45 24.54
N VAL A 95 -0.33 -23.04 25.73
CA VAL A 95 0.55 -22.62 26.84
C VAL A 95 2.02 -22.84 26.48
N THR A 96 2.36 -23.97 25.86
CA THR A 96 3.72 -24.22 25.36
C THR A 96 4.10 -23.34 24.16
N HIS A 97 3.15 -22.99 23.29
CA HIS A 97 3.37 -22.07 22.17
C HIS A 97 3.11 -20.61 22.51
N SER A 98 2.81 -20.27 23.76
CA SER A 98 2.51 -18.88 24.19
C SER A 98 3.74 -17.97 24.09
N GLU A 99 4.93 -18.56 23.97
CA GLU A 99 6.16 -17.90 23.51
C GLU A 99 5.96 -17.15 22.18
N ALA A 100 5.04 -17.61 21.32
CA ALA A 100 4.67 -16.92 20.10
C ALA A 100 4.13 -15.50 20.35
N LEU A 101 3.38 -15.30 21.43
CA LEU A 101 2.90 -13.96 21.82
C LEU A 101 4.02 -13.11 22.42
N TRP A 102 5.07 -13.71 22.98
CA TRP A 102 6.27 -12.99 23.42
C TRP A 102 7.13 -12.54 22.23
N TYR A 103 7.06 -13.21 21.08
CA TYR A 103 7.72 -12.72 19.87
C TYR A 103 7.07 -11.47 19.30
N LEU A 104 5.78 -11.19 19.56
CA LEU A 104 5.09 -10.00 19.02
C LEU A 104 5.81 -8.67 19.38
N PRO A 105 6.14 -8.40 20.66
CA PRO A 105 6.96 -7.24 21.03
C PRO A 105 8.35 -7.25 20.38
N ALA A 106 8.99 -8.42 20.27
CA ALA A 106 10.30 -8.57 19.64
C ALA A 106 10.26 -8.37 18.11
N MET A 107 9.13 -8.65 17.48
CA MET A 107 8.92 -8.48 16.04
C MET A 107 8.90 -7.00 15.65
N ILE A 108 8.48 -6.09 16.53
CA ILE A 108 8.44 -4.65 16.23
C ILE A 108 9.83 -4.11 15.84
N PRO A 109 10.89 -4.22 16.68
CA PRO A 109 12.22 -3.74 16.31
C PRO A 109 12.87 -4.58 15.19
N LEU A 110 12.45 -5.83 15.00
CA LEU A 110 12.93 -6.68 13.90
C LEU A 110 12.21 -6.42 12.57
N THR A 111 11.07 -5.73 12.58
CA THR A 111 10.29 -5.49 11.36
C THR A 111 11.10 -4.69 10.34
N PRO A 112 11.78 -3.56 10.66
CA PRO A 112 12.57 -2.83 9.68
C PRO A 112 13.67 -3.66 8.97
N PRO A 113 14.56 -4.39 9.69
CA PRO A 113 15.56 -5.21 9.00
C PRO A 113 14.94 -6.35 8.19
N ILE A 114 13.85 -6.97 8.66
CA ILE A 114 13.11 -7.98 7.88
C ILE A 114 12.58 -7.37 6.58
N MET A 115 11.97 -6.19 6.63
CA MET A 115 11.44 -5.50 5.44
C MET A 115 12.55 -5.11 4.47
N ILE A 116 13.70 -4.65 4.97
CA ILE A 116 14.87 -4.37 4.14
C ILE A 116 15.34 -5.64 3.43
N MET A 117 15.50 -6.76 4.15
CA MET A 117 15.92 -8.04 3.58
C MET A 117 14.91 -8.55 2.52
N LEU A 118 13.62 -8.51 2.84
CA LEU A 118 12.56 -8.87 1.90
C LEU A 118 12.57 -7.95 0.66
N GLY A 119 12.81 -6.65 0.84
CA GLY A 119 12.91 -5.71 -0.26
C GLY A 119 14.11 -5.96 -1.17
N ILE A 120 15.28 -6.27 -0.60
CA ILE A 120 16.47 -6.67 -1.37
C ILE A 120 16.20 -7.96 -2.14
N ALA A 121 15.65 -8.98 -1.49
CA ALA A 121 15.31 -10.25 -2.13
C ALA A 121 14.33 -10.06 -3.28
N THR A 122 13.26 -9.30 -3.04
CA THR A 122 12.25 -8.96 -4.06
C THR A 122 12.88 -8.17 -5.22
N TRP A 123 13.76 -7.22 -4.93
CA TRP A 123 14.48 -6.47 -5.96
C TRP A 123 15.36 -7.37 -6.82
N ILE A 124 16.14 -8.28 -6.22
CA ILE A 124 16.97 -9.25 -6.94
C ILE A 124 16.10 -10.12 -7.85
N LEU A 125 14.98 -10.63 -7.34
CA LEU A 125 14.03 -11.42 -8.12
C LEU A 125 13.49 -10.66 -9.33
N TYR A 126 13.20 -9.36 -9.19
CA TYR A 126 12.79 -8.51 -10.31
C TYR A 126 13.88 -8.25 -11.35
N GLN A 127 15.17 -8.34 -10.97
CA GLN A 127 16.28 -8.19 -11.93
C GLN A 127 16.59 -9.50 -12.67
N LEU A 128 16.21 -10.68 -12.15
CA LEU A 128 16.56 -11.96 -12.77
C LEU A 128 16.17 -12.07 -14.26
N PRO A 129 14.96 -11.66 -14.71
CA PRO A 129 14.61 -11.73 -16.14
C PRO A 129 15.52 -10.90 -17.05
N ARG A 130 16.18 -9.87 -16.51
CA ARG A 130 17.08 -8.98 -17.25
C ARG A 130 18.47 -9.56 -17.45
N LEU A 131 18.84 -10.57 -16.66
CA LEU A 131 20.09 -11.31 -16.86
C LEU A 131 19.98 -12.31 -18.03
N ALA A 132 18.78 -12.52 -18.57
CA ALA A 132 18.57 -13.36 -19.74
C ALA A 132 19.12 -12.69 -21.03
N PRO A 133 19.48 -13.47 -22.07
CA PRO A 133 20.04 -12.94 -23.33
C PRO A 133 19.17 -11.88 -24.03
N ASN A 134 17.87 -11.86 -23.77
CA ASN A 134 16.91 -10.87 -24.30
C ASN A 134 16.33 -9.97 -23.19
N GLY A 135 17.09 -9.77 -22.11
CA GLY A 135 16.67 -9.09 -20.90
C GLY A 135 16.23 -7.63 -21.08
N ASP A 136 16.75 -6.96 -22.11
CA ASP A 136 16.44 -5.57 -22.44
C ASP A 136 14.98 -5.35 -22.88
N ALA A 137 14.29 -6.42 -23.29
CA ALA A 137 12.87 -6.38 -23.61
C ALA A 137 11.98 -6.23 -22.36
N PHE A 138 12.50 -6.50 -21.16
CA PHE A 138 11.72 -6.36 -19.94
C PHE A 138 11.72 -4.90 -19.46
N PRO A 139 10.52 -4.32 -19.20
CA PRO A 139 10.42 -2.95 -18.72
C PRO A 139 11.21 -2.79 -17.42
N SER A 140 11.88 -1.64 -17.27
CA SER A 140 12.61 -1.38 -16.04
C SER A 140 11.66 -1.35 -14.86
N PRO A 141 11.90 -2.17 -13.82
CA PRO A 141 11.11 -2.07 -12.61
C PRO A 141 11.27 -0.65 -12.06
N ASN A 142 10.16 -0.10 -11.56
CA ASN A 142 10.21 1.14 -10.81
C ASN A 142 11.09 0.91 -9.58
N ASN A 143 12.30 1.45 -9.60
CA ASN A 143 13.27 1.29 -8.51
C ASN A 143 12.97 2.24 -7.34
N GLY A 144 12.05 3.19 -7.50
CA GLY A 144 11.69 4.19 -6.49
C GLY A 144 11.37 3.60 -5.10
N PRO A 145 10.48 2.58 -5.00
CA PRO A 145 10.18 1.90 -3.74
C PRO A 145 11.41 1.31 -3.05
N PHE A 146 12.31 0.68 -3.81
CA PHE A 146 13.53 0.08 -3.26
C PHE A 146 14.55 1.14 -2.83
N LYS A 147 14.68 2.24 -3.59
CA LYS A 147 15.52 3.37 -3.19
C LYS A 147 15.04 3.99 -1.88
N LEU A 148 13.72 4.09 -1.68
CA LEU A 148 13.13 4.59 -0.45
C LEU A 148 13.52 3.70 0.75
N LEU A 149 13.33 2.39 0.59
CA LEU A 149 13.57 1.37 1.61
C LEU A 149 15.02 1.30 2.05
N LEU A 150 15.96 1.46 1.11
CA LEU A 150 17.39 1.30 1.34
C LEU A 150 18.13 2.60 1.68
N SER A 151 17.47 3.75 1.56
CA SER A 151 18.14 5.04 1.80
C SER A 151 18.22 5.34 3.31
N PRO A 152 19.44 5.50 3.88
CA PRO A 152 19.60 5.90 5.28
C PRO A 152 18.97 7.26 5.59
N ARG A 153 18.94 8.16 4.59
CA ARG A 153 18.32 9.49 4.70
C ARG A 153 16.82 9.41 4.93
N THR A 154 16.15 8.39 4.40
CA THR A 154 14.73 8.14 4.68
C THR A 154 14.54 7.94 6.17
N TYR A 155 15.32 7.05 6.80
CA TYR A 155 15.19 6.76 8.22
C TYR A 155 15.56 7.94 9.13
N ALA A 156 16.59 8.70 8.75
CA ALA A 156 17.01 9.89 9.49
C ALA A 156 15.96 11.01 9.48
N SER A 157 15.06 11.04 8.49
CA SER A 157 14.04 12.08 8.32
C SER A 157 12.64 11.67 8.81
N LEU A 158 12.52 10.53 9.49
CA LEU A 158 11.25 10.05 10.06
C LEU A 158 10.84 10.87 11.28
N ILE A 159 9.53 11.07 11.46
CA ILE A 159 8.91 11.54 12.69
C ILE A 159 8.79 10.34 13.63
N PRO A 160 9.54 10.28 14.75
CA PRO A 160 9.65 9.06 15.56
C PRO A 160 8.31 8.54 16.06
N SER A 161 7.42 9.43 16.51
CA SER A 161 6.09 9.04 17.00
C SER A 161 5.23 8.38 15.92
N ARG A 162 5.20 8.95 14.71
CA ARG A 162 4.44 8.38 13.58
C ARG A 162 5.04 7.05 13.14
N PHE A 163 6.36 6.98 13.07
CA PHE A 163 7.07 5.78 12.69
C PHE A 163 6.83 4.64 13.67
N VAL A 164 6.98 4.86 14.98
CA VAL A 164 6.79 3.80 16.00
C VAL A 164 5.36 3.27 15.97
N TRP A 165 4.35 4.15 15.91
CA TRP A 165 2.96 3.69 15.84
C TRP A 165 2.62 3.04 14.50
N GLY A 166 3.15 3.57 13.39
CA GLY A 166 3.00 2.95 12.07
C GLY A 166 3.63 1.57 12.02
N LEU A 167 4.84 1.44 12.58
CA LEU A 167 5.59 0.19 12.69
C LEU A 167 4.79 -0.83 13.50
N PHE A 168 4.18 -0.42 14.62
CA PHE A 168 3.31 -1.29 15.41
C PHE A 168 2.16 -1.88 14.58
N TYR A 169 1.45 -1.06 13.79
CA TYR A 169 0.39 -1.56 12.90
C TYR A 169 0.95 -2.51 11.83
N VAL A 170 2.07 -2.13 11.20
CA VAL A 170 2.68 -2.96 10.16
C VAL A 170 3.15 -4.29 10.73
N SER A 171 3.73 -4.34 11.93
CA SER A 171 4.19 -5.58 12.56
C SER A 171 3.04 -6.54 12.86
N VAL A 172 1.95 -6.04 13.44
CA VAL A 172 0.76 -6.86 13.73
C VAL A 172 0.10 -7.33 12.42
N TYR A 173 -0.05 -6.42 11.46
CA TYR A 173 -0.56 -6.74 10.13
C TYR A 173 0.33 -7.75 9.39
N PHE A 174 1.66 -7.61 9.48
CA PHE A 174 2.63 -8.49 8.85
C PHE A 174 2.45 -9.93 9.29
N LEU A 175 2.15 -10.19 10.57
CA LEU A 175 1.91 -11.56 11.04
C LEU A 175 0.70 -12.20 10.34
N ALA A 176 -0.40 -11.47 10.17
CA ALA A 176 -1.55 -11.99 9.42
C ALA A 176 -1.26 -12.10 7.92
N ALA A 177 -0.69 -11.06 7.33
CA ALA A 177 -0.35 -11.02 5.90
C ALA A 177 0.63 -12.15 5.54
N TRP A 178 1.56 -12.48 6.43
CA TRP A 178 2.51 -13.57 6.27
C TRP A 178 1.82 -14.94 6.27
N GLN A 179 0.86 -15.19 7.18
CA GLN A 179 0.08 -16.43 7.17
C GLN A 179 -0.74 -16.56 5.87
N VAL A 180 -1.37 -15.46 5.43
CA VAL A 180 -2.12 -15.45 4.16
C VAL A 180 -1.20 -15.69 2.97
N ALA A 181 -0.03 -15.06 2.94
CA ALA A 181 0.97 -15.27 1.90
C ALA A 181 1.47 -16.73 1.89
N GLN A 182 1.73 -17.33 3.06
CA GLN A 182 2.10 -18.74 3.16
C GLN A 182 1.02 -19.66 2.59
N VAL A 183 -0.26 -19.39 2.88
CA VAL A 183 -1.38 -20.17 2.31
C VAL A 183 -1.44 -20.00 0.79
N ILE A 184 -1.36 -18.77 0.27
CA ILE A 184 -1.34 -18.51 -1.18
C ILE A 184 -0.18 -19.24 -1.86
N ILE A 185 1.02 -19.16 -1.27
CA ILE A 185 2.22 -19.82 -1.79
C ILE A 185 2.06 -21.33 -1.72
N ALA A 186 1.59 -21.90 -0.62
CA ALA A 186 1.43 -23.33 -0.45
C ALA A 186 0.39 -23.90 -1.43
N VAL A 187 -0.77 -23.25 -1.56
CA VAL A 187 -1.83 -23.65 -2.50
C VAL A 187 -1.35 -23.49 -3.95
N GLY A 188 -0.71 -22.35 -4.27
CA GLY A 188 -0.14 -22.11 -5.58
C GLY A 188 0.94 -23.12 -5.96
N PHE A 189 1.85 -23.43 -5.02
CA PHE A 189 2.91 -24.41 -5.21
C PHE A 189 2.36 -25.82 -5.34
N LEU A 190 1.37 -26.22 -4.54
CA LEU A 190 0.73 -27.53 -4.67
C LEU A 190 0.05 -27.67 -6.04
N GLY A 191 -0.61 -26.60 -6.52
CA GLY A 191 -1.17 -26.54 -7.86
C GLY A 191 -0.09 -26.67 -8.96
N VAL A 192 1.05 -26.00 -8.79
CA VAL A 192 2.22 -26.11 -9.68
C VAL A 192 2.75 -27.55 -9.72
N VAL A 193 2.99 -28.17 -8.56
CA VAL A 193 3.50 -29.54 -8.45
C VAL A 193 2.53 -30.53 -9.09
N TYR A 194 1.23 -30.39 -8.80
CA TYR A 194 0.20 -31.22 -9.40
C TYR A 194 0.20 -31.10 -10.93
N LEU A 195 0.22 -29.88 -11.46
CA LEU A 195 0.27 -29.64 -12.90
C LEU A 195 1.53 -30.22 -13.55
N VAL A 196 2.70 -30.02 -12.92
CA VAL A 196 3.99 -30.56 -13.38
C VAL A 196 3.99 -32.09 -13.41
N SER A 197 3.44 -32.73 -12.37
CA SER A 197 3.35 -34.19 -12.30
C SER A 197 2.37 -34.78 -13.32
N ALA A 198 1.30 -34.05 -13.65
CA ALA A 198 0.34 -34.44 -14.68
C ALA A 198 0.90 -34.35 -16.11
N LEU A 199 1.93 -33.51 -16.34
CA LEU A 199 2.47 -33.23 -17.67
C LEU A 199 3.40 -34.32 -18.25
N GLY A 200 3.66 -35.44 -17.56
CA GLY A 200 4.46 -36.53 -18.11
C GLY A 200 5.91 -36.16 -18.52
N GLU A 201 6.57 -37.07 -19.23
CA GLU A 201 7.91 -36.85 -19.78
C GLU A 201 7.83 -36.10 -21.12
N GLY A 202 8.71 -35.10 -21.32
CA GLY A 202 8.77 -34.30 -22.57
C GLY A 202 8.32 -32.83 -22.45
N HIS A 203 7.85 -32.39 -21.28
CA HIS A 203 7.32 -31.03 -21.07
C HIS A 203 8.22 -30.13 -20.20
N GLU A 204 9.55 -30.28 -20.28
CA GLU A 204 10.50 -29.55 -19.42
C GLU A 204 10.36 -28.02 -19.47
N ILE A 205 10.06 -27.46 -20.65
CA ILE A 205 9.78 -26.02 -20.81
C ILE A 205 8.54 -25.61 -20.00
N VAL A 206 7.47 -26.40 -20.06
CA VAL A 206 6.21 -26.11 -19.33
C VAL A 206 6.45 -26.21 -17.82
N LYS A 207 7.25 -27.20 -17.38
CA LYS A 207 7.63 -27.33 -15.96
C LYS A 207 8.40 -26.10 -15.48
N ALA A 208 9.39 -25.65 -16.25
CA ALA A 208 10.17 -24.45 -15.94
C ALA A 208 9.29 -23.19 -15.86
N ILE A 209 8.38 -22.99 -16.83
CA ILE A 209 7.42 -21.87 -16.83
C ILE A 209 6.53 -21.91 -15.58
N THR A 210 6.04 -23.09 -15.20
CA THR A 210 5.13 -23.25 -14.05
C THR A 210 5.86 -22.91 -12.74
N VAL A 211 7.12 -23.33 -12.58
CA VAL A 211 7.96 -22.96 -11.43
C VAL A 211 8.20 -21.45 -11.39
N LEU A 212 8.55 -20.83 -12.52
CA LEU A 212 8.75 -19.38 -12.61
C LEU A 212 7.48 -18.60 -12.22
N LEU A 213 6.31 -19.09 -12.63
CA LEU A 213 5.03 -18.50 -12.25
C LEU A 213 4.79 -18.58 -10.73
N GLY A 214 5.13 -19.70 -10.09
CA GLY A 214 5.05 -19.85 -8.64
C GLY A 214 5.96 -18.87 -7.89
N ILE A 215 7.21 -18.70 -8.36
CA ILE A 215 8.15 -17.72 -7.81
C ILE A 215 7.63 -16.29 -7.99
N ALA A 216 7.10 -15.97 -9.18
CA ALA A 216 6.51 -14.67 -9.45
C ALA A 216 5.32 -14.39 -8.52
N LEU A 217 4.42 -15.35 -8.35
CA LEU A 217 3.26 -15.24 -7.44
C LEU A 217 3.70 -14.98 -6.00
N ALA A 218 4.72 -15.69 -5.53
CA ALA A 218 5.29 -15.47 -4.19
C ALA A 218 5.88 -14.05 -4.06
N ALA A 219 6.67 -13.60 -5.05
CA ALA A 219 7.27 -12.27 -5.07
C ALA A 219 6.20 -11.16 -5.10
N PHE A 220 5.18 -11.29 -5.94
CA PHE A 220 4.05 -10.36 -5.98
C PHE A 220 3.26 -10.33 -4.67
N SER A 221 3.06 -11.49 -4.04
CA SER A 221 2.37 -11.58 -2.75
C SER A 221 3.16 -10.89 -1.65
N ILE A 222 4.47 -11.13 -1.56
CA ILE A 222 5.36 -10.46 -0.59
C ILE A 222 5.38 -8.95 -0.87
N HIS A 223 5.52 -8.55 -2.13
CA HIS A 223 5.57 -7.14 -2.48
C HIS A 223 4.27 -6.41 -2.13
N GLY A 224 3.12 -6.91 -2.59
CA GLY A 224 1.83 -6.28 -2.43
C GLY A 224 1.29 -6.37 -1.01
N LEU A 225 1.38 -7.55 -0.36
CA LEU A 225 0.79 -7.74 0.96
C LEU A 225 1.71 -7.27 2.09
N VAL A 226 3.03 -7.25 1.91
CA VAL A 226 3.97 -6.99 3.01
C VAL A 226 4.76 -5.70 2.78
N LEU A 227 5.51 -5.62 1.68
CA LEU A 227 6.42 -4.48 1.45
C LEU A 227 5.66 -3.19 1.19
N TYR A 228 4.59 -3.23 0.39
CA TYR A 228 3.85 -2.04 0.00
C TYR A 228 3.24 -1.30 1.21
N PRO A 229 2.54 -1.94 2.15
CA PRO A 229 2.10 -1.29 3.38
C PRO A 229 3.24 -0.69 4.21
N TYR A 230 4.38 -1.36 4.30
CA TYR A 230 5.56 -0.83 5.00
C TYR A 230 6.14 0.41 4.31
N LEU A 231 6.24 0.41 2.98
CA LEU A 231 6.72 1.55 2.20
C LEU A 231 5.81 2.77 2.37
N GLU A 232 4.50 2.58 2.34
CA GLU A 232 3.53 3.66 2.56
C GLU A 232 3.56 4.18 4.00
N MET A 233 3.82 3.30 4.97
CA MET A 233 4.05 3.71 6.36
C MET A 233 5.32 4.56 6.49
N LEU A 234 6.41 4.21 5.79
CA LEU A 234 7.63 5.03 5.75
C LEU A 234 7.33 6.40 5.16
N ARG A 235 6.66 6.45 3.99
CA ARG A 235 6.27 7.71 3.32
C ARG A 235 5.45 8.61 4.23
N ALA A 236 4.41 8.08 4.87
CA ALA A 236 3.54 8.83 5.77
C ALA A 236 4.24 9.30 7.06
N SER A 237 5.32 8.61 7.45
CA SER A 237 6.10 8.92 8.64
C SER A 237 7.21 9.95 8.40
N LEU A 238 7.50 10.32 7.15
CA LEU A 238 8.52 11.31 6.84
C LEU A 238 8.14 12.70 7.33
N ARG A 239 9.12 13.41 7.91
CA ARG A 239 9.00 14.84 8.23
C ARG A 239 8.97 15.68 6.95
N ARG A 240 9.80 15.30 5.99
CA ARG A 240 9.95 15.94 4.68
C ARG A 240 10.11 14.87 3.59
N PRO A 241 9.52 15.00 2.41
CA PRO A 241 9.70 14.04 1.32
C PRO A 241 11.16 14.02 0.86
N THR A 242 11.71 12.83 0.65
CA THR A 242 13.10 12.64 0.16
C THR A 242 13.11 12.54 -1.36
N ARG A 243 14.26 12.74 -2.01
CA ARG A 243 14.40 12.56 -3.48
C ARG A 243 13.84 11.22 -3.97
N ALA A 244 14.03 10.14 -3.21
CA ALA A 244 13.48 8.83 -3.55
C ALA A 244 11.95 8.81 -3.54
N VAL A 245 11.31 9.51 -2.59
CA VAL A 245 9.85 9.68 -2.56
C VAL A 245 9.38 10.41 -3.82
N PHE A 246 9.97 11.56 -4.14
CA PHE A 246 9.60 12.32 -5.34
C PHE A 246 9.78 11.53 -6.63
N GLU A 247 10.92 10.84 -6.80
CA GLU A 247 11.15 9.99 -7.98
C GLU A 247 10.06 8.92 -8.13
N THR A 248 9.56 8.40 -7.00
CA THR A 248 8.49 7.41 -7.01
C THR A 248 7.13 8.04 -7.29
N ASP A 249 6.79 9.15 -6.65
CA ASP A 249 5.52 9.86 -6.86
C ASP A 249 5.40 10.35 -8.32
N VAL A 250 6.49 10.89 -8.90
CA VAL A 250 6.55 11.27 -10.32
C VAL A 250 6.30 10.07 -11.23
N HIS A 251 6.87 8.91 -10.91
CA HIS A 251 6.66 7.69 -11.69
C HIS A 251 5.19 7.23 -11.59
N GLU A 252 4.62 7.21 -10.38
CA GLU A 252 3.21 6.86 -10.13
C GLU A 252 2.26 7.79 -10.90
N ILE A 253 2.52 9.11 -10.87
CA ILE A 253 1.79 10.10 -11.66
C ILE A 253 1.89 9.80 -13.15
N ARG A 254 3.11 9.63 -13.68
CA ARG A 254 3.31 9.39 -15.11
C ARG A 254 2.59 8.13 -15.56
N GLN A 255 2.61 7.08 -14.75
CA GLN A 255 1.90 5.85 -15.01
C GLN A 255 0.38 6.07 -15.00
N SER A 256 -0.15 6.74 -13.99
CA SER A 256 -1.59 7.04 -13.88
C SER A 256 -2.09 7.90 -15.05
N VAL A 257 -1.30 8.89 -15.47
CA VAL A 257 -1.59 9.71 -16.66
C VAL A 257 -1.58 8.86 -17.92
N LYS A 258 -0.59 7.98 -18.10
CA LYS A 258 -0.55 7.06 -19.25
C LYS A 258 -1.75 6.12 -19.28
N GLU A 259 -2.11 5.55 -18.13
CA GLU A 259 -3.28 4.67 -18.00
C GLU A 259 -4.55 5.43 -18.36
N PHE A 260 -4.78 6.62 -17.77
CA PHE A 260 -5.91 7.48 -18.13
C PHE A 260 -5.92 7.83 -19.61
N LEU A 261 -4.78 8.17 -20.20
CA LEU A 261 -4.66 8.48 -21.64
C LEU A 261 -4.85 7.27 -22.55
N ALA A 262 -4.72 6.03 -22.04
CA ALA A 262 -4.99 4.81 -22.79
C ALA A 262 -6.48 4.40 -22.79
N VAL A 263 -7.29 4.84 -21.82
CA VAL A 263 -8.73 4.51 -21.75
C VAL A 263 -9.50 5.10 -22.94
N PRO A 264 -10.29 4.33 -23.72
CA PRO A 264 -11.09 4.90 -24.81
C PRO A 264 -12.03 6.01 -24.32
N THR A 265 -12.28 7.04 -25.14
CA THR A 265 -13.17 8.16 -24.77
C THR A 265 -14.61 7.74 -24.50
N ASP A 266 -15.02 6.61 -25.09
CA ASP A 266 -16.39 6.12 -25.03
C ASP A 266 -16.56 5.09 -23.89
N ASP A 267 -15.52 4.85 -23.09
CA ASP A 267 -15.54 3.89 -22.00
C ASP A 267 -16.32 4.46 -20.80
N PRO A 268 -17.35 3.75 -20.28
CA PRO A 268 -18.10 4.19 -19.10
C PRO A 268 -17.24 4.29 -17.83
N ALA A 269 -16.04 3.70 -17.80
CA ALA A 269 -15.10 3.81 -16.70
C ALA A 269 -14.26 5.10 -16.74
N LEU A 270 -14.37 5.92 -17.79
CA LEU A 270 -13.54 7.12 -17.98
C LEU A 270 -13.65 8.12 -16.83
N ASP A 271 -14.87 8.38 -16.34
CA ASP A 271 -15.12 9.27 -15.20
C ASP A 271 -14.42 8.76 -13.93
N GLY A 272 -14.47 7.45 -13.67
CA GLY A 272 -13.81 6.85 -12.50
C GLY A 272 -12.28 6.96 -12.56
N HIS A 273 -11.69 6.84 -13.75
CA HIS A 273 -10.25 7.06 -13.92
C HIS A 273 -9.88 8.54 -13.78
N ALA A 274 -10.74 9.46 -14.23
CA ALA A 274 -10.53 10.88 -14.04
C ALA A 274 -10.61 11.30 -12.56
N GLU A 275 -11.54 10.73 -11.78
CA GLU A 275 -11.62 10.95 -10.33
C GLU A 275 -10.36 10.43 -9.60
N ALA A 276 -9.90 9.23 -9.96
CA ALA A 276 -8.66 8.68 -9.39
C ALA A 276 -7.45 9.56 -9.72
N LEU A 277 -7.36 10.04 -10.97
CA LEU A 277 -6.31 10.97 -11.38
C LEU A 277 -6.41 12.31 -10.61
N HIS A 278 -7.63 12.81 -10.36
CA HIS A 278 -7.85 14.02 -9.56
C HIS A 278 -7.28 13.89 -8.15
N GLU A 279 -7.58 12.78 -7.47
CA GLU A 279 -7.12 12.52 -6.11
C GLU A 279 -5.59 12.50 -6.05
N ILE A 280 -4.94 11.81 -7.00
CA ILE A 280 -3.48 11.75 -7.09
C ILE A 280 -2.88 13.15 -7.31
N ILE A 281 -3.40 13.91 -8.27
CA ILE A 281 -2.88 15.27 -8.59
C ILE A 281 -3.05 16.21 -7.39
N SER A 282 -4.24 16.19 -6.77
CA SER A 282 -4.56 17.06 -5.64
C SER A 282 -3.62 16.80 -4.46
N ASP A 283 -3.40 15.53 -4.13
CA ASP A 283 -2.51 15.12 -3.04
C ASP A 283 -1.07 15.56 -3.27
N GLU A 284 -0.57 15.43 -4.50
CA GLU A 284 0.80 15.82 -4.85
C GLU A 284 0.98 17.33 -4.86
N LEU A 285 0.03 18.08 -5.41
CA LEU A 285 0.06 19.54 -5.34
C LEU A 285 -0.02 20.05 -3.90
N ALA A 286 -0.81 19.41 -3.03
CA ALA A 286 -0.85 19.75 -1.61
C ALA A 286 0.46 19.39 -0.87
N GLN A 287 1.18 18.35 -1.30
CA GLN A 287 2.52 18.05 -0.78
C GLN A 287 3.55 19.07 -1.26
N LEU A 288 3.57 19.40 -2.55
CA LEU A 288 4.43 20.43 -3.14
C LEU A 288 4.19 21.80 -2.50
N GLY A 289 2.92 22.20 -2.32
CA GLY A 289 2.57 23.45 -1.63
C GLY A 289 3.08 23.49 -0.18
N ARG A 290 2.99 22.38 0.55
CA ARG A 290 3.57 22.28 1.92
C ARG A 290 5.09 22.43 1.90
N LEU A 291 5.77 21.83 0.94
CA LEU A 291 7.22 21.95 0.78
C LEU A 291 7.65 23.38 0.45
N MET A 292 6.90 24.03 -0.44
CA MET A 292 7.13 25.43 -0.79
C MET A 292 6.88 26.35 0.40
N SER A 293 5.89 26.08 1.25
CA SER A 293 5.61 26.88 2.45
C SER A 293 6.61 26.65 3.60
N GLN A 294 7.34 25.53 3.59
CA GLN A 294 8.31 25.16 4.64
C GLN A 294 9.73 25.56 4.27
N GLN A 295 9.88 26.69 3.58
CA GLN A 295 11.15 27.25 3.10
C GLN A 295 12.03 27.78 4.25
N ASP A 296 12.24 26.98 5.30
CA ASP A 296 13.09 27.28 6.45
C ASP A 296 14.36 26.41 6.44
N ALA A 297 15.45 27.10 6.13
CA ALA A 297 16.84 26.98 6.55
C ALA A 297 17.68 25.70 6.29
N ASP A 298 17.09 24.52 6.11
CA ASP A 298 17.88 23.26 6.11
C ASP A 298 17.84 22.47 4.80
N PHE A 299 17.35 23.09 3.71
CA PHE A 299 17.30 22.47 2.41
C PHE A 299 18.13 23.28 1.42
N ASP A 300 19.24 22.70 0.95
CA ASP A 300 19.90 23.06 -0.32
C ASP A 300 19.00 22.68 -1.53
N LEU A 301 17.69 22.87 -1.42
CA LEU A 301 16.78 22.86 -2.56
C LEU A 301 16.99 24.23 -3.18
N THR A 302 18.03 24.33 -4.00
CA THR A 302 18.17 25.48 -4.88
C THR A 302 16.84 25.68 -5.59
N VAL A 303 16.43 26.93 -5.78
CA VAL A 303 15.29 27.32 -6.63
C VAL A 303 15.29 26.54 -7.96
N ALA A 304 16.47 26.18 -8.46
CA ALA A 304 16.68 25.31 -9.62
C ALA A 304 16.20 23.86 -9.44
N ASP A 305 16.39 23.21 -8.28
CA ASP A 305 15.91 21.85 -8.01
C ASP A 305 14.38 21.84 -7.79
N LEU A 306 13.81 22.85 -7.15
CA LEU A 306 12.35 23.00 -7.05
C LEU A 306 11.72 23.27 -8.43
N SER A 307 12.37 24.10 -9.24
CA SER A 307 11.97 24.39 -10.62
C SER A 307 12.05 23.14 -11.49
N SER A 308 13.17 22.43 -11.45
CA SER A 308 13.36 21.16 -12.17
C SER A 308 12.30 20.14 -11.78
N ARG A 309 11.92 20.05 -10.50
CA ARG A 309 10.86 19.15 -10.03
C ARG A 309 9.47 19.55 -10.55
N LEU A 310 9.12 20.83 -10.50
CA LEU A 310 7.87 21.34 -11.08
C LEU A 310 7.80 21.07 -12.60
N GLU A 311 8.93 21.21 -13.29
CA GLU A 311 9.04 20.94 -14.72
C GLU A 311 8.91 19.45 -15.04
N ILE A 312 9.51 18.58 -14.22
CA ILE A 312 9.34 17.12 -14.30
C ILE A 312 7.87 16.74 -14.09
N HIS A 313 7.18 17.34 -13.12
CA HIS A 313 5.74 17.11 -12.90
C HIS A 313 4.91 17.61 -14.08
N ARG A 314 5.14 18.83 -14.57
CA ARG A 314 4.47 19.39 -15.76
C ARG A 314 4.62 18.47 -16.98
N ASN A 315 5.82 17.96 -17.21
CA ASN A 315 6.11 17.02 -18.30
C ASN A 315 5.49 15.64 -18.05
N ALA A 316 5.43 15.17 -16.81
CA ALA A 316 4.75 13.92 -16.46
C ALA A 316 3.23 13.99 -16.68
N PHE A 317 2.63 15.17 -16.51
CA PHE A 317 1.20 15.37 -16.68
C PHE A 317 0.73 15.46 -18.13
N GLN A 318 1.61 15.66 -19.12
CA GLN A 318 1.18 15.87 -20.52
C GLN A 318 -0.04 16.80 -20.62
N VAL A 319 0.02 17.96 -19.96
CA VAL A 319 -1.12 18.82 -19.61
C VAL A 319 -2.07 19.07 -20.78
N GLN A 320 -1.53 19.22 -22.00
CA GLN A 320 -2.32 19.43 -23.20
C GLN A 320 -3.15 18.19 -23.61
N SER A 321 -2.53 17.01 -23.69
CA SER A 321 -3.21 15.74 -23.96
C SER A 321 -4.27 15.42 -22.90
N LEU A 322 -3.99 15.73 -21.62
CA LEU A 322 -4.98 15.60 -20.56
C LEU A 322 -6.16 16.54 -20.77
N ARG A 323 -5.92 17.82 -21.09
CA ARG A 323 -6.99 18.80 -21.33
C ARG A 323 -7.89 18.41 -22.50
N GLU A 324 -7.31 17.92 -23.58
CA GLU A 324 -8.06 17.42 -24.73
C GLU A 324 -8.96 16.25 -24.31
N LYS A 325 -8.40 15.27 -23.58
CA LYS A 325 -9.16 14.10 -23.14
C LYS A 325 -10.25 14.43 -22.11
N LEU A 326 -9.99 15.40 -21.23
CA LEU A 326 -10.95 15.84 -20.23
C LEU A 326 -12.19 16.49 -20.81
N GLN A 327 -12.20 16.90 -22.09
CA GLN A 327 -13.41 17.38 -22.75
C GLN A 327 -14.52 16.33 -22.78
N HIS A 328 -14.15 15.05 -22.74
CA HIS A 328 -15.04 13.88 -22.77
C HIS A 328 -15.45 13.38 -21.37
N VAL A 329 -14.92 13.99 -20.30
CA VAL A 329 -15.24 13.64 -18.91
C VAL A 329 -16.38 14.54 -18.41
N SER A 330 -17.21 14.01 -17.50
CA SER A 330 -18.29 14.75 -16.84
C SER A 330 -17.81 16.07 -16.24
N ALA A 331 -18.68 17.09 -16.28
CA ALA A 331 -18.33 18.45 -15.84
C ALA A 331 -17.88 18.51 -14.37
N ASP A 332 -18.48 17.66 -13.53
CA ASP A 332 -18.23 17.58 -12.08
C ASP A 332 -16.80 17.15 -11.74
N VAL A 333 -16.19 16.31 -12.56
CA VAL A 333 -14.80 15.84 -12.41
C VAL A 333 -13.83 16.71 -13.21
N ARG A 334 -14.26 17.15 -14.40
CA ARG A 334 -13.47 17.99 -15.31
C ARG A 334 -13.09 19.34 -14.71
N GLN A 335 -14.02 20.05 -14.07
CA GLN A 335 -13.77 21.38 -13.50
C GLN A 335 -12.67 21.38 -12.43
N PRO A 336 -12.73 20.54 -11.39
CA PRO A 336 -11.69 20.55 -10.35
C PRO A 336 -10.35 20.04 -10.89
N LEU A 337 -10.32 19.12 -11.86
CA LEU A 337 -9.05 18.72 -12.49
C LEU A 337 -8.43 19.84 -13.32
N ASN A 338 -9.24 20.55 -14.12
CA ASN A 338 -8.77 21.72 -14.87
C ASN A 338 -8.25 22.83 -13.96
N GLN A 339 -8.85 23.01 -12.79
CA GLN A 339 -8.37 23.96 -11.78
C GLN A 339 -6.98 23.56 -11.26
N LEU A 340 -6.76 22.28 -10.95
CA LEU A 340 -5.43 21.79 -10.54
C LEU A 340 -4.40 21.88 -11.68
N LEU A 341 -4.78 21.53 -12.90
CA LEU A 341 -3.91 21.68 -14.07
C LEU A 341 -3.56 23.14 -14.34
N SER A 342 -4.47 24.09 -14.07
CA SER A 342 -4.18 25.52 -14.20
C SER A 342 -3.18 26.02 -13.15
N GLN A 343 -3.04 25.36 -12.00
CA GLN A 343 -1.99 25.66 -11.02
C GLN A 343 -0.61 25.19 -11.48
N LEU A 344 -0.55 24.25 -12.43
CA LEU A 344 0.68 23.75 -13.05
C LEU A 344 1.08 24.54 -14.31
N ASP A 345 0.18 25.39 -14.82
CA ASP A 345 0.39 26.21 -16.03
C ASP A 345 1.30 27.44 -15.87
N PRO A 346 1.26 28.23 -14.77
CA PRO A 346 2.06 29.45 -14.70
C PRO A 346 3.56 29.15 -14.83
N PRO A 347 4.34 30.04 -15.48
CA PRO A 347 5.78 29.86 -15.59
C PRO A 347 6.38 29.74 -14.18
N ILE A 348 7.30 28.81 -13.99
CA ILE A 348 7.88 28.45 -12.68
C ILE A 348 8.41 29.69 -11.93
N SER A 349 8.90 30.69 -12.67
CA SER A 349 9.33 31.99 -12.14
C SER A 349 8.24 32.78 -11.41
N THR A 350 6.96 32.63 -11.79
CA THR A 350 5.82 33.26 -11.10
C THR A 350 5.40 32.50 -9.84
N VAL A 351 5.45 31.16 -9.87
CA VAL A 351 5.14 30.31 -8.70
C VAL A 351 6.20 30.48 -7.61
N ILE A 352 7.47 30.60 -7.99
CA ILE A 352 8.58 30.83 -7.06
C ILE A 352 8.57 32.26 -6.51
N ARG A 353 8.20 33.27 -7.30
CA ARG A 353 8.04 34.67 -6.83
C ARG A 353 6.83 34.91 -5.92
N GLN A 354 5.84 34.03 -5.94
CA GLN A 354 4.68 34.11 -5.05
C GLN A 354 4.92 33.38 -3.72
N ALA A 355 5.92 32.49 -3.67
CA ALA A 355 6.25 31.70 -2.49
C ALA A 355 7.46 32.25 -1.70
N ALA A 356 8.37 32.98 -2.37
CA ALA A 356 9.42 33.79 -1.75
C ALA A 356 8.89 35.18 -1.39
#